data_AF-A0A6B3HF73-F1
#
_entry.id   AF-A0A6B3HF73-F1
#
_cell.length_a   1.000
_cell.length_b   1.000
_cell.length_c   1.000
_cell.angle_alpha   90.00
_cell.angle_beta   90.00
_cell.angle_gamma   90.00
#
_symmetry.space_group_name_H-M   'P 1'
#
loop_
_entity.id
_entity.type
_entity.pdbx_description
1 polymer ?
#
loop_
_entity_poly.entity_id
_entity_poly.type
_entity_poly.pdbx_seq_one_letter_code
_entity_poly.pdbx_strand_id
1 'polypeptide(L)'
;GPPGVPVPPGPPPGGTSGGTSGGTSGGTSGGKGKGTRLPLILTGAVAALALVAGGFFLLRPAGEPAPQPTAKPSKTAKALPAGVKCAGADCTGEDPEEMGCAGEQAVTSATATVGTTVVEIRYSKTCEAAWARITQAAEGDEIAVDVGTEAQESAKVATTFDAYTAMLAVEDPADAKACATLVTGTTGCTAPTP
;
A
#
# COMPACT_ATOMS: atom_id res chain seq x y z
N GLY A 1 43.91 -1.29 43.17
CA GLY A 1 43.23 -0.92 41.91
C GLY A 1 43.58 -1.96 40.86
N PRO A 2 42.65 -2.34 39.97
CA PRO A 2 42.94 -3.33 38.94
C PRO A 2 43.87 -2.77 37.85
N PRO A 3 44.74 -3.61 37.24
CA PRO A 3 45.61 -3.22 36.14
C PRO A 3 44.85 -3.07 34.81
N GLY A 4 45.27 -2.07 34.02
CA GLY A 4 44.63 -1.65 32.76
C GLY A 4 44.85 -2.59 31.57
N VAL A 5 43.89 -2.54 30.64
CA VAL A 5 43.83 -3.34 29.42
C VAL A 5 44.53 -2.59 28.26
N PRO A 6 45.29 -3.26 27.36
CA PRO A 6 45.94 -2.60 26.21
C PRO A 6 44.96 -2.23 25.08
N VAL A 7 45.20 -1.06 24.46
CA VAL A 7 44.46 -0.50 23.31
C VAL A 7 45.11 -0.93 21.98
N PRO A 8 44.33 -1.27 20.92
CA PRO A 8 44.89 -1.62 19.60
C PRO A 8 45.31 -0.38 18.77
N PRO A 9 46.30 -0.52 17.85
CA PRO A 9 46.78 0.57 17.00
C PRO A 9 45.84 0.90 15.82
N GLY A 10 45.77 2.19 15.48
CA GLY A 10 44.93 2.73 14.41
C GLY A 10 45.51 2.61 12.98
N PRO A 11 44.74 3.00 11.96
CA PRO A 11 45.09 2.83 10.54
C PRO A 11 46.10 3.89 10.02
N PRO A 12 46.90 3.56 8.97
CA PRO A 12 47.89 4.47 8.40
C PRO A 12 47.29 5.49 7.41
N PRO A 13 47.94 6.65 7.18
CA PRO A 13 47.54 7.66 6.20
C PRO A 13 48.33 7.62 4.88
N GLY A 14 47.65 8.01 3.79
CA GLY A 14 48.16 8.90 2.73
C GLY A 14 49.03 8.32 1.59
N GLY A 15 48.66 8.64 0.35
CA GLY A 15 49.50 8.51 -0.83
C GLY A 15 48.90 9.17 -2.07
N THR A 16 49.22 10.44 -2.29
CA THR A 16 48.90 11.22 -3.51
C THR A 16 50.15 11.28 -4.38
N SER A 17 50.03 10.93 -5.66
CA SER A 17 51.08 11.13 -6.67
C SER A 17 50.46 11.66 -7.95
N GLY A 18 50.83 12.89 -8.35
CA GLY A 18 50.67 13.38 -9.73
C GLY A 18 51.54 12.55 -10.69
N GLY A 19 51.44 12.63 -12.01
CA GLY A 19 50.91 13.60 -12.95
C GLY A 19 51.84 13.51 -14.15
N THR A 20 51.33 13.36 -15.38
CA THR A 20 52.09 13.64 -16.61
C THR A 20 51.12 13.96 -17.74
N SER A 21 51.37 15.13 -18.31
CA SER A 21 50.86 15.74 -19.53
C SER A 21 51.15 14.97 -20.81
N GLY A 22 50.26 15.07 -21.81
CA GLY A 22 50.59 14.78 -23.20
C GLY A 22 49.37 14.53 -24.06
N GLY A 23 48.85 15.57 -24.73
CA GLY A 23 47.82 15.41 -25.75
C GLY A 23 48.38 14.82 -27.05
N THR A 24 47.50 14.19 -27.84
CA THR A 24 47.47 14.24 -29.31
C THR A 24 46.17 13.61 -29.79
N SER A 25 45.37 14.43 -30.46
CA SER A 25 44.64 14.19 -31.72
C SER A 25 44.42 12.75 -32.19
N GLY A 26 43.18 12.47 -32.62
CA GLY A 26 42.94 11.48 -33.68
C GLY A 26 41.73 10.61 -33.43
N GLY A 27 40.64 10.89 -34.16
CA GLY A 27 39.52 9.97 -34.24
C GLY A 27 39.92 8.67 -34.95
N THR A 28 39.07 7.65 -34.83
CA THR A 28 38.54 6.84 -35.94
C THR A 28 37.84 5.61 -35.36
N SER A 29 36.60 5.44 -35.79
CA SER A 29 35.80 4.24 -35.64
C SER A 29 36.40 3.03 -36.38
N GLY A 30 36.17 1.82 -35.86
CA GLY A 30 36.24 0.55 -36.59
C GLY A 30 37.01 -0.51 -35.79
N GLY A 31 36.48 -1.67 -35.44
CA GLY A 31 35.46 -2.50 -36.09
C GLY A 31 36.13 -3.79 -36.60
N LYS A 32 35.81 -4.95 -36.02
CA LYS A 32 36.15 -6.27 -36.58
C LYS A 32 35.04 -7.28 -36.27
N GLY A 33 34.33 -7.68 -37.33
CA GLY A 33 33.31 -8.73 -37.33
C GLY A 33 32.50 -8.71 -38.63
N LYS A 34 33.10 -9.19 -39.73
CA LYS A 34 32.46 -9.51 -41.04
C LYS A 34 31.23 -10.41 -40.81
N GLY A 35 30.11 -10.37 -41.55
CA GLY A 35 29.75 -9.73 -42.80
C GLY A 35 29.02 -10.72 -43.73
N THR A 36 27.81 -10.38 -44.20
CA THR A 36 27.25 -10.50 -45.59
C THR A 36 25.85 -9.85 -45.55
N ARG A 37 25.68 -8.59 -46.00
CA ARG A 37 25.15 -8.12 -47.31
C ARG A 37 23.79 -8.77 -47.69
N LEU A 38 22.71 -8.10 -48.08
CA LEU A 38 22.27 -6.71 -48.36
C LEU A 38 20.72 -6.84 -48.66
N PRO A 39 19.98 -5.87 -49.26
CA PRO A 39 19.12 -4.84 -48.64
C PRO A 39 17.61 -4.87 -49.05
N LEU A 40 16.92 -3.79 -48.68
CA LEU A 40 16.02 -2.95 -49.53
C LEU A 40 14.49 -3.00 -49.26
N ILE A 41 14.01 -1.84 -48.77
CA ILE A 41 12.75 -1.09 -49.04
C ILE A 41 11.38 -1.68 -48.67
N LEU A 42 10.54 -0.84 -48.04
CA LEU A 42 9.26 -0.30 -48.58
C LEU A 42 8.44 0.26 -47.39
N THR A 43 8.60 1.55 -47.06
CA THR A 43 7.76 2.68 -47.52
C THR A 43 6.26 2.40 -47.40
N GLY A 44 5.52 3.25 -46.69
CA GLY A 44 4.09 3.40 -46.95
C GLY A 44 3.27 3.78 -45.73
N ALA A 45 3.03 5.07 -45.57
CA ALA A 45 1.98 5.63 -44.74
C ALA A 45 0.62 4.96 -45.01
N VAL A 46 -0.14 4.65 -43.96
CA VAL A 46 -1.57 4.38 -44.08
C VAL A 46 -2.33 5.54 -43.48
N ALA A 47 -2.63 6.50 -44.36
CA ALA A 47 -3.62 7.53 -44.14
C ALA A 47 -5.04 6.94 -44.30
N ALA A 48 -5.98 7.62 -43.63
CA ALA A 48 -7.42 7.39 -43.51
C ALA A 48 -8.18 6.88 -44.74
N LEU A 49 -9.29 6.14 -44.50
CA LEU A 49 -10.54 5.97 -45.30
C LEU A 49 -11.37 4.86 -44.62
N ALA A 50 -12.70 4.83 -44.50
CA ALA A 50 -13.79 5.70 -44.92
C ALA A 50 -15.09 5.33 -44.13
N LEU A 51 -15.93 6.32 -43.86
CA LEU A 51 -17.33 6.16 -43.44
C LEU A 51 -18.17 5.53 -44.57
N VAL A 52 -18.68 4.31 -44.40
CA VAL A 52 -19.92 3.85 -45.07
C VAL A 52 -20.61 2.78 -44.23
N ALA A 53 -21.68 3.14 -43.54
CA ALA A 53 -22.78 2.22 -43.25
C ALA A 53 -24.09 3.00 -43.10
N GLY A 54 -24.34 3.89 -44.06
CA GLY A 54 -25.67 4.45 -44.29
C GLY A 54 -26.42 3.56 -45.27
N GLY A 55 -27.54 2.97 -44.83
CA GLY A 55 -28.61 2.50 -45.71
C GLY A 55 -28.71 0.99 -45.92
N PHE A 56 -29.25 0.28 -44.93
CA PHE A 56 -30.23 -0.77 -45.23
C PHE A 56 -31.53 -0.44 -44.51
N PHE A 57 -32.17 0.61 -45.02
CA PHE A 57 -33.58 0.88 -44.80
C PHE A 57 -34.33 -0.19 -45.62
N LEU A 58 -35.04 -1.11 -44.96
CA LEU A 58 -36.48 -1.31 -45.17
C LEU A 58 -37.04 -2.56 -44.46
N LEU A 59 -38.19 -2.33 -43.80
CA LEU A 59 -39.12 -3.25 -43.14
C LEU A 59 -38.73 -3.78 -41.76
N ARG A 60 -39.01 -2.99 -40.70
CA ARG A 60 -39.71 -3.50 -39.51
C ARG A 60 -40.77 -2.52 -38.99
N PRO A 61 -41.96 -3.01 -38.60
CA PRO A 61 -43.08 -2.20 -38.17
C PRO A 61 -42.86 -1.59 -36.77
N ALA A 62 -43.60 -0.50 -36.55
CA ALA A 62 -43.82 0.29 -35.36
C ALA A 62 -43.36 -0.26 -33.98
N GLY A 63 -42.49 0.53 -33.34
CA GLY A 63 -42.74 1.05 -31.99
C GLY A 63 -42.73 0.07 -30.82
N GLU A 64 -41.56 -0.09 -30.20
CA GLU A 64 -41.43 -0.37 -28.77
C GLU A 64 -40.23 0.42 -28.22
N PRO A 65 -40.42 1.31 -27.22
CA PRO A 65 -39.31 1.94 -26.53
C PRO A 65 -38.49 0.84 -25.83
N ALA A 66 -37.21 0.74 -26.17
CA ALA A 66 -36.29 -0.12 -25.43
C ALA A 66 -36.34 0.24 -23.94
N PRO A 67 -36.38 -0.74 -23.01
CA PRO A 67 -36.36 -0.45 -21.59
C PRO A 67 -35.05 0.29 -21.29
N GLN A 68 -35.17 1.56 -20.89
CA GLN A 68 -34.04 2.29 -20.30
C GLN A 68 -33.51 1.45 -19.14
N PRO A 69 -32.18 1.25 -19.02
CA PRO A 69 -31.62 0.69 -17.80
C PRO A 69 -32.06 1.60 -16.66
N THR A 70 -32.96 1.09 -15.83
CA THR A 70 -33.36 1.73 -14.58
C THR A 70 -32.08 1.82 -13.77
N ALA A 71 -31.53 3.03 -13.66
CA ALA A 71 -30.42 3.29 -12.76
C ALA A 71 -30.84 2.74 -11.38
N LYS A 72 -30.11 1.74 -10.88
CA LYS A 72 -30.29 1.25 -9.53
C LYS A 72 -30.27 2.45 -8.58
N PRO A 73 -31.12 2.49 -7.55
CA PRO A 73 -31.08 3.60 -6.60
C PRO A 73 -29.66 3.71 -6.04
N SER A 74 -28.99 4.83 -6.30
CA SER A 74 -27.80 5.21 -5.53
C SER A 74 -28.24 5.20 -4.08
N LYS A 75 -27.60 4.37 -3.25
CA LYS A 75 -27.77 4.43 -1.79
C LYS A 75 -27.64 5.90 -1.41
N THR A 76 -28.65 6.48 -0.77
CA THR A 76 -28.56 7.84 -0.25
C THR A 76 -27.34 7.86 0.67
N ALA A 77 -26.28 8.55 0.26
CA ALA A 77 -25.08 8.69 1.07
C ALA A 77 -25.50 9.35 2.39
N LYS A 78 -25.32 8.62 3.48
CA LYS A 78 -25.62 9.14 4.82
C LYS A 78 -24.68 10.33 5.04
N ALA A 79 -25.20 11.44 5.53
CA ALA A 79 -24.34 12.60 5.84
C ALA A 79 -23.36 12.21 6.96
N LEU A 80 -22.07 12.30 6.66
CA LEU A 80 -21.01 12.01 7.62
C LEU A 80 -20.82 13.20 8.59
N PRO A 81 -20.48 12.95 9.87
CA PRO A 81 -20.07 14.01 10.78
C PRO A 81 -18.88 14.81 10.23
N ALA A 82 -18.73 16.06 10.70
CA ALA A 82 -17.63 16.91 10.28
C ALA A 82 -16.27 16.23 10.55
N GLY A 83 -15.40 16.22 9.53
CA GLY A 83 -14.07 15.62 9.61
C GLY A 83 -13.99 14.15 9.20
N VAL A 84 -15.13 13.43 9.15
CA VAL A 84 -15.17 12.04 8.68
C VAL A 84 -15.33 12.00 7.15
N LYS A 85 -14.47 11.24 6.47
CA LYS A 85 -14.37 11.25 5.00
C LYS A 85 -14.82 9.96 4.32
N CYS A 86 -14.94 8.85 5.06
CA CYS A 86 -15.37 7.55 4.55
C CYS A 86 -16.35 6.88 5.52
N ALA A 87 -17.07 5.86 5.04
CA ALA A 87 -17.82 4.92 5.89
C ALA A 87 -17.97 3.55 5.22
N GLY A 88 -18.00 2.50 6.03
CA GLY A 88 -18.14 1.12 5.60
C GLY A 88 -17.00 0.72 4.65
N ALA A 89 -17.35 0.05 3.56
CA ALA A 89 -16.38 -0.47 2.58
C ALA A 89 -15.45 0.60 1.99
N ASP A 90 -15.88 1.86 1.93
CA ASP A 90 -15.06 2.96 1.40
C ASP A 90 -13.91 3.34 2.35
N CYS A 91 -13.89 2.83 3.58
CA CYS A 91 -12.78 3.02 4.53
C CYS A 91 -11.71 1.92 4.48
N THR A 92 -11.96 0.80 3.80
CA THR A 92 -11.00 -0.32 3.79
C THR A 92 -9.70 0.10 3.10
N GLY A 93 -8.57 -0.11 3.77
CA GLY A 93 -7.23 0.27 3.30
C GLY A 93 -6.87 1.75 3.53
N GLU A 94 -7.80 2.55 4.06
CA GLU A 94 -7.56 3.96 4.36
C GLU A 94 -6.99 4.14 5.77
N ASP A 95 -6.26 5.25 5.97
CA ASP A 95 -5.71 5.61 7.28
C ASP A 95 -6.81 6.14 8.23
N PRO A 96 -6.96 5.58 9.44
CA PRO A 96 -8.01 5.97 10.37
C PRO A 96 -7.90 7.42 10.88
N GLU A 97 -6.70 7.99 10.97
CA GLU A 97 -6.51 9.39 11.40
C GLU A 97 -6.81 10.35 10.24
N GLU A 98 -6.31 10.06 9.04
CA GLU A 98 -6.55 10.88 7.85
C GLU A 98 -8.03 10.94 7.46
N MET A 99 -8.76 9.85 7.69
CA MET A 99 -10.21 9.77 7.44
C MET A 99 -11.07 10.31 8.57
N GLY A 100 -10.46 10.70 9.70
CA GLY A 100 -11.18 11.24 10.86
C GLY A 100 -11.93 10.18 11.68
N CYS A 101 -11.56 8.91 11.56
CA CYS A 101 -12.18 7.78 12.25
C CYS A 101 -11.54 7.50 13.62
N ALA A 102 -10.32 7.97 13.85
CA ALA A 102 -9.57 7.77 15.09
C ALA A 102 -9.94 8.76 16.22
N GLY A 103 -9.14 8.79 17.29
CA GLY A 103 -9.35 9.65 18.46
C GLY A 103 -10.69 9.37 19.15
N GLU A 104 -11.47 10.43 19.39
CA GLU A 104 -12.80 10.37 20.03
C GLU A 104 -13.86 9.66 19.18
N GLN A 105 -13.61 9.45 17.88
CA GLN A 105 -14.51 8.67 17.03
C GLN A 105 -14.32 7.16 17.18
N ALA A 106 -13.37 6.72 18.01
CA ALA A 106 -12.98 5.33 18.16
C ALA A 106 -12.96 4.86 19.62
N VAL A 107 -13.43 3.64 19.82
CA VAL A 107 -13.35 2.91 21.10
C VAL A 107 -12.44 1.70 20.96
N THR A 108 -11.89 1.21 22.07
CA THR A 108 -11.19 -0.09 22.10
C THR A 108 -12.22 -1.20 22.31
N SER A 109 -12.34 -2.13 21.36
CA SER A 109 -13.29 -3.26 21.43
C SER A 109 -12.69 -4.55 21.99
N ALA A 110 -11.37 -4.73 21.81
CA ALA A 110 -10.63 -5.84 22.38
C ALA A 110 -9.19 -5.44 22.70
N THR A 111 -8.59 -6.10 23.69
CA THR A 111 -7.20 -5.85 24.11
C THR A 111 -6.52 -7.17 24.45
N ALA A 112 -5.22 -7.26 24.14
CA ALA A 112 -4.33 -8.32 24.58
C ALA A 112 -2.95 -7.78 24.94
N THR A 113 -2.22 -8.54 25.75
CA THR A 113 -0.83 -8.27 26.07
C THR A 113 0.03 -9.43 25.58
N VAL A 114 1.05 -9.12 24.77
CA VAL A 114 2.01 -10.08 24.22
C VAL A 114 3.39 -9.67 24.73
N GLY A 115 3.94 -10.43 25.69
CA GLY A 115 5.13 -9.99 26.42
C GLY A 115 4.83 -8.71 27.21
N THR A 116 5.49 -7.59 26.86
CA THR A 116 5.22 -6.25 27.42
C THR A 116 4.39 -5.37 26.49
N THR A 117 4.12 -5.83 25.28
CA THR A 117 3.47 -5.09 24.20
C THR A 117 1.96 -5.19 24.35
N VAL A 118 1.26 -4.07 24.17
CA VAL A 118 -0.20 -4.00 24.22
C VAL A 118 -0.75 -3.93 22.81
N VAL A 119 -1.72 -4.81 22.52
CA VAL A 119 -2.41 -4.96 21.24
C VAL A 119 -3.88 -4.61 21.47
N GLU A 120 -4.41 -3.67 20.71
CA GLU A 120 -5.80 -3.23 20.80
C GLU A 120 -6.48 -3.32 19.44
N ILE A 121 -7.77 -3.67 19.44
CA ILE A 121 -8.66 -3.40 18.31
C ILE A 121 -9.36 -2.08 18.59
N ARG A 122 -9.20 -1.13 17.68
CA ARG A 122 -9.89 0.15 17.67
C ARG A 122 -11.03 0.07 16.68
N TYR A 123 -12.21 0.56 17.05
CA TYR A 123 -13.40 0.55 16.22
C TYR A 123 -14.09 1.91 16.22
N SER A 124 -14.47 2.39 15.04
CA SER A 124 -15.31 3.58 14.88
C SER A 124 -16.69 3.20 14.38
N LYS A 125 -17.72 3.48 15.18
CA LYS A 125 -19.11 3.22 14.76
C LYS A 125 -19.54 4.13 13.60
N THR A 126 -19.00 5.34 13.55
CA THR A 126 -19.30 6.31 12.47
C THR A 126 -18.74 5.83 11.14
N CYS A 127 -17.51 5.30 11.16
CA CYS A 127 -16.84 4.81 9.95
C CYS A 127 -17.18 3.36 9.62
N GLU A 128 -17.84 2.62 10.52
CA GLU A 128 -18.12 1.18 10.38
C GLU A 128 -16.85 0.41 9.99
N ALA A 129 -15.76 0.70 10.69
CA ALA A 129 -14.43 0.18 10.40
C ALA A 129 -13.62 -0.03 11.69
N ALA A 130 -12.73 -1.03 11.65
CA ALA A 130 -11.81 -1.35 12.72
C ALA A 130 -10.37 -1.42 12.21
N TRP A 131 -9.42 -1.21 13.11
CA TRP A 131 -7.99 -1.35 12.86
C TRP A 131 -7.30 -1.80 14.14
N ALA A 132 -6.11 -2.37 14.00
CA ALA A 132 -5.32 -2.74 15.15
C ALA A 132 -4.34 -1.62 15.53
N ARG A 133 -4.08 -1.49 16.83
CA ARG A 133 -3.06 -0.60 17.40
C ARG A 133 -2.13 -1.40 18.29
N ILE A 134 -0.84 -1.14 18.16
CA ILE A 134 0.21 -1.71 19.01
C ILE A 134 0.88 -0.58 19.79
N THR A 135 1.17 -0.79 21.08
CA THR A 135 1.93 0.15 21.92
C THR A 135 2.88 -0.60 22.84
N GLN A 136 3.88 0.10 23.39
CA GLN A 136 4.95 -0.52 24.20
C GLN A 136 5.71 -1.60 23.42
N ALA A 137 5.75 -1.49 22.10
CA ALA A 137 6.38 -2.43 21.20
C ALA A 137 7.86 -2.08 20.99
N ALA A 138 8.64 -3.02 20.45
CA ALA A 138 9.99 -2.77 19.96
C ALA A 138 9.96 -2.43 18.46
N GLU A 139 10.98 -1.70 17.99
CA GLU A 139 11.22 -1.54 16.55
C GLU A 139 11.32 -2.91 15.87
N GLY A 140 10.58 -3.08 14.77
CA GLY A 140 10.49 -4.32 14.01
C GLY A 140 9.35 -5.26 14.40
N ASP A 141 8.69 -5.03 15.55
CA ASP A 141 7.46 -5.75 15.91
C ASP A 141 6.39 -5.52 14.85
N GLU A 142 5.51 -6.49 14.66
CA GLU A 142 4.46 -6.45 13.65
C GLU A 142 3.10 -6.66 14.30
N ILE A 143 2.11 -5.91 13.82
CA ILE A 143 0.70 -6.10 14.16
C ILE A 143 -0.09 -6.34 12.88
N ALA A 144 -1.04 -7.25 12.95
CA ALA A 144 -2.02 -7.50 11.91
C ALA A 144 -3.42 -7.45 12.50
N VAL A 145 -4.38 -7.02 11.68
CA VAL A 145 -5.80 -7.14 11.94
C VAL A 145 -6.44 -7.96 10.84
N ASP A 146 -7.34 -8.86 11.23
CA ASP A 146 -8.19 -9.62 10.32
C ASP A 146 -9.66 -9.39 10.66
N VAL A 147 -10.52 -9.39 9.64
CA VAL A 147 -11.97 -9.39 9.77
C VAL A 147 -12.51 -10.62 9.02
N GLY A 148 -13.02 -11.60 9.77
CA GLY A 148 -13.43 -12.88 9.19
C GLY A 148 -12.25 -13.63 8.56
N THR A 149 -12.42 -14.17 7.34
CA THR A 149 -11.39 -15.00 6.66
C THR A 149 -10.68 -14.30 5.49
N GLU A 150 -11.17 -13.16 5.03
CA GLU A 150 -10.81 -12.61 3.71
C GLU A 150 -10.13 -11.24 3.77
N ALA A 151 -10.35 -10.46 4.83
CA ALA A 151 -9.84 -9.09 4.95
C ALA A 151 -8.73 -9.04 6.00
N GLN A 152 -7.56 -8.51 5.60
CA GLN A 152 -6.40 -8.38 6.48
C GLN A 152 -5.64 -7.09 6.19
N GLU A 153 -5.20 -6.42 7.24
CA GLU A 153 -4.23 -5.31 7.18
C GLU A 153 -3.08 -5.56 8.16
N SER A 154 -1.91 -4.98 7.90
CA SER A 154 -0.73 -5.15 8.76
C SER A 154 0.13 -3.90 8.80
N ALA A 155 0.88 -3.74 9.90
CA ALA A 155 1.83 -2.66 10.08
C ALA A 155 3.04 -3.15 10.89
N LYS A 156 4.20 -2.57 10.60
CA LYS A 156 5.43 -2.75 11.38
C LYS A 156 5.74 -1.52 12.22
N VAL A 157 6.24 -1.74 13.42
CA VAL A 157 6.71 -0.68 14.30
C VAL A 157 8.05 -0.16 13.81
N ALA A 158 8.11 1.14 13.52
CA ALA A 158 9.32 1.80 13.06
C ALA A 158 10.13 2.38 14.23
N THR A 159 9.76 3.53 14.80
CA THR A 159 10.62 4.22 15.78
C THR A 159 9.91 4.76 17.02
N THR A 160 8.58 4.84 17.00
CA THR A 160 7.78 5.46 18.07
C THR A 160 7.29 4.48 19.13
N PHE A 161 7.71 3.21 19.06
CA PHE A 161 7.26 2.10 19.93
C PHE A 161 5.74 1.85 19.87
N ASP A 162 5.07 2.43 18.88
CA ASP A 162 3.69 2.20 18.52
C ASP A 162 3.54 2.13 16.99
N ALA A 163 2.43 1.54 16.56
CA ALA A 163 1.99 1.51 15.17
C ALA A 163 0.50 1.20 15.14
N TYR A 164 -0.12 1.41 13.98
CA TYR A 164 -1.49 1.00 13.73
C TYR A 164 -1.64 0.57 12.28
N THR A 165 -2.61 -0.29 12.01
CA THR A 165 -2.92 -0.77 10.66
C THR A 165 -3.84 0.21 9.94
N ALA A 166 -3.91 0.08 8.61
CA ALA A 166 -5.04 0.63 7.87
C ALA A 166 -6.37 0.03 8.35
N MET A 167 -7.46 0.70 8.02
CA MET A 167 -8.81 0.28 8.40
C MET A 167 -9.30 -0.91 7.58
N LEU A 168 -10.10 -1.76 8.22
CA LEU A 168 -10.96 -2.76 7.57
C LEU A 168 -12.41 -2.43 7.89
N ALA A 169 -13.26 -2.37 6.87
CA ALA A 169 -14.69 -2.23 7.06
C ALA A 169 -15.25 -3.42 7.86
N VAL A 170 -16.01 -3.13 8.91
CA VAL A 170 -16.60 -4.13 9.79
C VAL A 170 -17.91 -3.63 10.40
N GLU A 171 -18.95 -4.45 10.31
CA GLU A 171 -20.26 -4.12 10.87
C GLU A 171 -20.26 -4.32 12.40
N ASP A 172 -19.71 -5.45 12.86
CA ASP A 172 -19.57 -5.82 14.27
C ASP A 172 -18.09 -5.89 14.68
N PRO A 173 -17.63 -5.07 15.63
CA PRO A 173 -16.24 -5.11 16.09
C PRO A 173 -15.80 -6.47 16.68
N ALA A 174 -16.73 -7.37 17.04
CA ALA A 174 -16.41 -8.72 17.49
C ALA A 174 -15.87 -9.63 16.36
N ASP A 175 -16.11 -9.28 15.10
CA ASP A 175 -15.60 -10.01 13.93
C ASP A 175 -14.14 -9.67 13.62
N ALA A 176 -13.61 -8.60 14.24
CA ALA A 176 -12.22 -8.20 14.11
C ALA A 176 -11.35 -8.94 15.12
N LYS A 177 -10.15 -9.33 14.69
CA LYS A 177 -9.11 -9.91 15.53
C LYS A 177 -7.78 -9.24 15.23
N ALA A 178 -7.01 -8.93 16.27
CA ALA A 178 -5.67 -8.40 16.12
C ALA A 178 -4.65 -9.39 16.67
N CYS A 179 -3.56 -9.59 15.94
CA CYS A 179 -2.43 -10.41 16.36
C CYS A 179 -1.14 -9.61 16.26
N ALA A 180 -0.26 -9.74 17.25
CA ALA A 180 1.09 -9.21 17.19
C ALA A 180 2.12 -10.33 17.13
N THR A 181 3.18 -10.10 16.35
CA THR A 181 4.39 -10.92 16.33
C THR A 181 5.57 -10.04 16.69
N LEU A 182 6.18 -10.34 17.83
CA LEU A 182 7.33 -9.60 18.33
C LEU A 182 8.61 -10.06 17.63
N VAL A 183 9.62 -9.20 17.56
CA VAL A 183 10.95 -9.53 17.02
C VAL A 183 11.64 -10.69 17.76
N THR A 184 11.21 -10.98 18.99
CA THR A 184 11.66 -12.14 19.77
C THR A 184 11.08 -13.47 19.29
N GLY A 185 10.14 -13.43 18.34
CA GLY A 185 9.36 -14.59 17.86
C GLY A 185 8.12 -14.90 18.69
N THR A 186 7.84 -14.13 19.74
CA THR A 186 6.61 -14.29 20.54
C THR A 186 5.41 -13.77 19.77
N THR A 187 4.34 -14.57 19.66
CA THR A 187 3.08 -14.17 19.01
C THR A 187 1.92 -14.28 19.98
N GLY A 188 0.94 -13.38 19.85
CA GLY A 188 -0.31 -13.45 20.58
C GLY A 188 -1.39 -12.59 19.94
N CYS A 189 -2.65 -12.90 20.24
CA CYS A 189 -3.80 -12.24 19.63
C CYS A 189 -4.83 -11.81 20.67
N THR A 190 -5.64 -10.83 20.30
CA THR A 190 -6.88 -10.50 21.00
C THR A 190 -7.87 -11.66 20.91
N ALA A 191 -8.63 -11.85 21.98
CA ALA A 191 -9.80 -12.72 22.00
C ALA A 191 -11.06 -11.87 21.84
N PRO A 192 -12.13 -12.39 21.22
CA PRO A 192 -13.42 -11.72 21.23
C PRO A 192 -13.86 -11.51 22.68
N THR A 193 -14.21 -10.28 23.05
CA THR A 193 -14.81 -9.99 24.35
C THR A 193 -16.29 -10.43 24.29
N PRO A 194 -16.78 -11.31 25.19
CA PRO A 194 -18.15 -11.81 25.16
C PRO A 194 -19.21 -10.75 25.53
#